data_AF-A0A550GME4-F1
#
_entry.id   AF-A0A550GME4-F1
#
_cell.length_a   1.000
_cell.length_b   1.000
_cell.length_c   1.000
_cell.angle_alpha   90.00
_cell.angle_beta   90.00
_cell.angle_gamma   90.00
#
_symmetry.space_group_name_H-M   'P 1'
#
loop_
_entity.id
_entity.type
_entity.pdbx_description
1 polymer ?
#
loop_
_entity_poly.entity_id
_entity_poly.type
_entity_poly.pdbx_seq_one_letter_code
_entity_poly.pdbx_strand_id
1 'polypeptide(L)'
;MLELAQDPEKTYNALLEDGKRAMKEGANVLILRCTGMTGTAKRLTEELGTPVLEGEGLALALAQMFVDVGLAHSKLAFRYPPEKKRTFPEY
;
A
#
# COMPACT_ATOMS: atom_id res chain seq x y z
N MET A 1 -11.44 15.24 0.83
CA MET A 1 -11.22 13.87 0.32
C MET A 1 -10.74 14.04 -1.11
N LEU A 2 -9.58 13.49 -1.50
CA LEU A 2 -9.17 13.59 -2.92
C LEU A 2 -10.15 12.75 -3.75
N GLU A 3 -10.66 13.32 -4.85
CA GLU A 3 -11.63 12.70 -5.75
C GLU A 3 -10.96 11.75 -6.77
N LEU A 4 -10.08 10.86 -6.27
CA LEU A 4 -9.27 9.96 -7.12
C LEU A 4 -10.12 9.03 -7.98
N ALA A 5 -11.27 8.60 -7.46
CA ALA A 5 -12.19 7.69 -8.14
C ALA A 5 -13.08 8.38 -9.19
N GLN A 6 -13.22 9.71 -9.15
CA GLN A 6 -14.06 10.42 -10.12
C GLN A 6 -13.40 10.49 -11.50
N ASP A 7 -12.07 10.59 -11.54
CA ASP A 7 -11.30 10.60 -12.77
C ASP A 7 -10.06 9.69 -12.64
N PRO A 8 -10.24 8.38 -12.89
CA PRO A 8 -9.16 7.40 -12.80
C PRO A 8 -8.01 7.68 -13.78
N GLU A 9 -8.29 8.19 -14.98
CA GLU A 9 -7.25 8.48 -15.98
C GLU A 9 -6.45 9.72 -15.60
N LYS A 10 -7.07 10.78 -15.09
CA LYS A 10 -6.34 11.93 -14.54
C LYS A 10 -5.44 11.51 -13.37
N THR A 11 -5.96 10.66 -12.49
CA THR A 11 -5.17 10.10 -11.38
C THR A 11 -3.99 9.29 -11.91
N TYR A 12 -4.23 8.40 -12.88
CA TYR A 12 -3.19 7.59 -13.51
C TYR A 12 -2.11 8.46 -14.17
N ASN A 13 -2.50 9.46 -14.96
CA ASN A 13 -1.57 10.34 -15.65
C ASN A 13 -0.69 11.12 -14.67
N ALA A 14 -1.26 11.61 -13.57
CA ALA A 14 -0.49 12.25 -12.51
C ALA A 14 0.54 11.30 -11.88
N LEU A 15 0.14 10.04 -11.60
CA LEU A 15 1.05 9.02 -11.09
C LEU A 15 2.17 8.68 -12.08
N LEU A 16 1.85 8.62 -13.38
CA LEU A 16 2.83 8.36 -14.44
C LEU A 16 3.85 9.50 -14.55
N GLU A 17 3.41 10.75 -14.49
CA GLU A 17 4.30 11.92 -14.50
C GLU A 17 5.22 11.95 -13.27
N ASP A 18 4.67 11.68 -12.09
CA ASP A 18 5.43 11.59 -10.85
C ASP A 18 6.44 10.43 -10.88
N GLY A 19 6.05 9.27 -11.41
CA GLY A 19 6.93 8.13 -11.60
C GLY A 19 8.10 8.42 -12.54
N LYS A 20 7.83 9.08 -13.68
CA LYS A 20 8.88 9.55 -14.62
C LYS A 20 9.83 10.53 -13.95
N ARG A 21 9.32 11.44 -13.10
CA ARG A 21 10.16 12.38 -12.35
C ARG A 21 11.05 11.65 -11.34
N ALA A 22 10.48 10.74 -10.54
CA ALA A 22 11.24 9.94 -9.58
C ALA A 22 12.35 9.13 -10.25
N MET A 23 12.09 8.55 -11.43
CA MET A 23 13.11 7.83 -12.20
C MET A 23 14.27 8.74 -12.66
N LYS A 24 13.98 9.98 -13.09
CA LYS A 24 15.02 10.96 -13.43
C LYS A 24 15.88 11.33 -12.22
N GLU A 25 15.32 11.26 -11.02
CA GLU A 25 16.02 11.47 -9.74
C GLU A 25 16.78 10.22 -9.26
N GLY A 26 16.74 9.12 -10.02
CA GLY A 26 17.50 7.89 -9.76
C GLY A 26 16.69 6.75 -9.14
N ALA A 27 15.36 6.85 -9.06
CA ALA A 27 14.53 5.75 -8.59
C ALA A 27 14.55 4.57 -9.58
N ASN A 28 14.72 3.34 -9.06
CA ASN A 28 14.66 2.10 -9.83
C ASN A 28 13.48 1.19 -9.42
N VAL A 29 12.70 1.61 -8.42
CA VAL A 29 11.47 0.95 -7.96
C VAL A 29 10.57 2.04 -7.41
N LEU A 30 9.26 1.93 -7.65
CA LEU A 30 8.26 2.85 -7.09
C LEU A 30 7.33 2.09 -6.13
N ILE A 31 6.83 2.78 -5.10
CA ILE A 31 5.89 2.21 -4.12
C ILE A 31 4.69 3.15 -4.01
N LEU A 32 3.51 2.63 -4.32
CA LEU A 32 2.25 3.37 -4.15
C LEU A 32 1.86 3.34 -2.66
N ARG A 33 1.60 4.52 -2.10
CA ARG A 33 1.38 4.70 -0.65
C ARG A 33 -0.10 4.81 -0.26
N CYS A 34 -1.02 4.97 -1.20
CA CYS A 34 -2.42 5.22 -0.91
C CYS A 34 -3.30 4.12 -1.50
N THR A 35 -4.22 3.58 -0.68
CA THR A 35 -5.19 2.55 -1.11
C THR A 35 -6.11 3.04 -2.23
N GLY A 36 -6.30 4.35 -2.35
CA GLY A 36 -7.02 4.96 -3.47
C GLY A 36 -6.31 4.83 -4.83
N MET A 37 -5.10 4.27 -4.88
CA MET A 37 -4.32 4.04 -6.11
C MET A 37 -4.33 2.56 -6.56
N THR A 38 -5.09 1.71 -5.88
CA THR A 38 -5.16 0.26 -6.15
C THR A 38 -5.49 -0.02 -7.61
N GLY A 39 -4.77 -0.96 -8.22
CA GLY A 39 -4.99 -1.40 -9.60
C GLY A 39 -4.24 -0.59 -10.66
N THR A 40 -3.38 0.35 -10.26
CA THR A 40 -2.60 1.18 -11.19
C THR A 40 -1.17 0.69 -11.38
N ALA A 41 -0.61 -0.06 -10.42
CA ALA A 41 0.79 -0.47 -10.44
C ALA A 41 1.17 -1.34 -11.63
N LYS A 42 0.28 -2.24 -12.08
CA LYS A 42 0.55 -3.08 -13.25
C LYS A 42 0.80 -2.23 -14.49
N ARG A 43 -0.12 -1.32 -14.79
CA ARG A 43 -0.02 -0.41 -15.95
C ARG A 43 1.18 0.52 -15.82
N LEU A 44 1.43 1.08 -14.63
CA LEU A 44 2.61 1.91 -14.38
C LEU A 44 3.92 1.13 -14.55
N THR A 45 3.97 -0.15 -14.15
CA THR A 45 5.15 -1.00 -14.33
C THR A 45 5.47 -1.21 -15.80
N GLU A 46 4.44 -1.50 -16.61
CA GLU A 46 4.58 -1.67 -18.06
C GLU A 46 5.09 -0.38 -18.73
N GLU A 47 4.58 0.77 -18.31
CA GLU A 47 4.86 2.07 -18.94
C GLU A 47 6.18 2.72 -18.49
N LEU A 48 6.57 2.50 -17.24
CA LEU A 48 7.81 3.04 -16.67
C LEU A 48 9.00 2.09 -16.86
N GLY A 49 8.74 0.82 -17.19
CA GLY A 49 9.78 -0.19 -17.34
C GLY A 49 10.50 -0.54 -16.04
N THR A 50 9.87 -0.23 -14.89
CA THR A 50 10.44 -0.40 -13.55
C THR A 50 9.37 -0.97 -12.62
N PRO A 51 9.71 -1.81 -11.64
CA PRO A 51 8.72 -2.37 -10.72
C PRO A 51 7.97 -1.28 -9.96
N VAL A 52 6.65 -1.34 -9.98
CA VAL A 52 5.77 -0.51 -9.14
C VAL A 52 5.03 -1.41 -8.16
N LEU A 53 5.15 -1.10 -6.87
CA LEU A 53 4.65 -1.91 -5.76
C LEU A 53 3.34 -1.33 -5.19
N GLU A 54 2.32 -2.17 -5.05
CA GLU A 54 1.07 -1.87 -4.33
C GLU A 54 1.10 -2.50 -2.93
N GLY A 55 0.69 -1.73 -1.92
CA GLY A 55 0.84 -2.12 -0.52
C GLY A 55 -0.08 -3.25 -0.08
N GLU A 56 -1.29 -3.36 -0.64
CA GLU A 56 -2.33 -4.28 -0.19
C GLU A 56 -1.98 -5.73 -0.49
N GLY A 57 -1.64 -6.02 -1.76
CA GLY A 57 -1.25 -7.37 -2.19
C GLY A 57 0.04 -7.84 -1.52
N LEU A 58 1.00 -6.93 -1.35
CA LEU A 58 2.25 -7.22 -0.63
C LEU A 58 2.02 -7.51 0.85
N ALA A 59 1.14 -6.76 1.51
CA ALA A 59 0.80 -7.01 2.90
C ALA A 59 0.15 -8.39 3.09
N LEU A 60 -0.72 -8.80 2.16
CA LEU A 60 -1.34 -10.14 2.19
C LEU A 60 -0.28 -11.24 1.99
N ALA A 61 0.61 -11.09 1.00
CA ALA A 61 1.68 -12.06 0.77
C ALA A 61 2.61 -12.19 1.98
N LEU A 62 2.96 -11.07 2.62
CA LEU A 62 3.76 -11.05 3.83
C LEU A 62 3.05 -11.73 5.02
N ALA A 63 1.75 -11.48 5.18
CA ALA A 63 0.95 -12.13 6.20
C ALA A 63 0.87 -13.65 5.98
N GLN A 64 0.67 -14.10 4.74
CA GLN A 64 0.67 -15.53 4.39
C GLN A 64 2.00 -16.18 4.73
N MET A 65 3.12 -15.53 4.38
CA MET A 65 4.46 -16.02 4.71
C MET A 65 4.61 -16.26 6.22
N PHE A 66 4.15 -15.33 7.08
CA PHE A 66 4.22 -15.53 8.53
C PHE A 66 3.38 -16.71 9.01
N VAL A 67 2.19 -16.91 8.44
CA VAL A 67 1.32 -18.05 8.76
C VAL A 67 1.99 -19.36 8.36
N ASP A 68 2.58 -19.42 7.15
CA ASP A 68 3.20 -20.63 6.61
C ASP A 68 4.37 -21.13 7.47
N VAL A 69 5.15 -20.22 8.05
CA VAL A 69 6.26 -20.57 8.94
C VAL A 69 5.88 -20.61 10.42
N GLY A 70 4.60 -20.49 10.76
CA GLY A 70 4.11 -20.56 12.15
C GLY A 70 4.53 -19.38 13.04
N LEU A 71 4.81 -18.22 12.45
CA LEU A 71 5.19 -17.01 13.18
C LEU A 71 3.97 -16.15 13.53
N ALA A 72 4.03 -15.53 14.71
CA ALA A 72 3.07 -14.54 15.18
C ALA A 72 3.80 -13.41 15.92
N HIS A 73 3.09 -12.33 16.25
CA HIS A 73 3.66 -11.23 17.02
C HIS A 73 4.07 -11.69 18.42
N SER A 74 5.28 -11.31 18.83
CA SER A 74 5.77 -11.54 20.19
C SER A 74 4.89 -10.82 21.22
N LYS A 75 4.39 -11.55 22.21
CA LYS A 75 3.65 -10.97 23.34
C LYS A 75 4.53 -10.22 24.34
N LEU A 76 5.86 -10.37 24.25
CA LEU A 76 6.81 -9.58 25.03
C LEU A 76 6.93 -8.16 24.46
N ALA A 77 6.97 -8.03 23.13
CA ALA A 77 7.03 -6.74 22.45
C ALA A 77 5.64 -6.09 22.30
N PHE A 78 4.65 -6.89 21.92
CA PHE A 78 3.25 -6.48 21.72
C PHE A 78 2.36 -7.12 22.80
N ARG A 79 2.47 -6.58 24.01
CA ARG A 79 1.68 -7.03 25.18
C ARG A 79 0.19 -6.84 24.95
N TYR A 80 -0.61 -7.62 25.67
CA TYR A 80 -2.05 -7.41 25.71
C TYR A 80 -2.37 -5.99 26.20
N PRO A 81 -3.35 -5.32 25.60
CA PRO A 81 -3.83 -4.05 26.13
C PRO A 81 -4.38 -4.25 27.55
N PRO A 82 -4.27 -3.25 28.43
CA PRO A 82 -4.81 -3.35 29.78
C PRO A 82 -6.32 -3.53 29.77
N GLU A 83 -6.86 -4.14 30.82
CA GLU A 83 -8.31 -4.27 31.00
C GLU A 83 -8.96 -2.88 31.06
N LYS A 84 -9.95 -2.65 30.19
CA LYS A 84 -10.76 -1.43 30.18
C LYS A 84 -12.18 -1.74 29.71
N LYS A 85 -13.16 -0.97 30.21
CA LYS A 85 -14.54 -1.03 29.70
C LYS A 85 -14.52 -0.62 28.22
N ARG A 86 -14.99 -1.49 27.34
CA ARG A 86 -15.18 -1.16 25.91
C ARG A 86 -16.43 -0.30 25.78
N THR A 87 -16.26 0.95 25.35
CA THR A 87 -17.35 1.85 25.00
C THR A 87 -17.40 1.94 23.47
N PHE A 88 -18.51 1.54 22.88
CA PHE A 88 -18.78 1.80 21.47
C PHE A 88 -19.44 3.17 21.36
N PRO A 89 -19.14 3.96 20.31
CA PRO A 89 -19.91 5.16 20.02
C PRO A 89 -21.38 4.78 19.78
N GLU A 90 -22.31 5.52 20.36
CA GLU A 90 -23.72 5.47 19.95
C GLU A 90 -23.79 6.16 18.58
N TYR A 91 -24.23 5.43 17.55
CA TYR A 91 -24.43 5.94 16.19
C TYR A 91 -25.84 6.51 16.05
#